data_AF-A0A2E2K287-F1
#
_entry.id   AF-A0A2E2K287-F1
#
_cell.length_a   1.000
_cell.length_b   1.000
_cell.length_c   1.000
_cell.angle_alpha   90.00
_cell.angle_beta   90.00
_cell.angle_gamma   90.00
#
_symmetry.space_group_name_H-M   'P 1'
#
loop_
_entity.id
_entity.type
_entity.pdbx_description
1 polymer ?
#
loop_
_entity_poly.entity_id
_entity_poly.type
_entity_poly.pdbx_seq_one_letter_code
_entity_poly.pdbx_strand_id
1 'polypeptide(L)'
;AEAAQLDSRTDLYSLGVILYEMLTGRVPFKGESAISIGIKHITTPPPPLPSTVAHFQAFIDKALAKDRDERFQTGAELIAALEEAIEGFSEDNAATVVLSGNDAERTIPATQPNDSKHQTAVRPAKKTRAKTTNRVVGLWIAAGLAALALLAGGGWYFLENKSGTLQSLTSPLNAEERQLLAQAELAAEEGRYYSPPGNNAQFYLTALMARNPHSTDAKAAITRLFATYLNEAEQAIAGNNLRRADAFLNQGSQITFYIDDQELLTQLRHLRNEANAARY
;
A
#
# COMPACT_ATOMS: atom_id res chain seq x y z
N ALA A 1 1.25 -9.09 16.82
CA ALA A 1 1.02 -7.67 17.15
C ALA A 1 2.35 -7.11 17.61
N GLU A 2 3.14 -6.65 16.65
CA GLU A 2 4.35 -5.91 16.93
C GLU A 2 4.10 -4.55 16.27
N ALA A 3 3.67 -3.59 17.07
CA ALA A 3 3.66 -2.21 16.63
C ALA A 3 5.13 -1.89 16.34
N ALA A 4 5.49 -1.77 15.05
CA ALA A 4 6.80 -1.29 14.64
C ALA A 4 7.11 -0.06 15.50
N GLN A 5 8.24 -0.09 16.20
CA GLN A 5 8.70 1.01 17.04
C GLN A 5 8.51 2.32 16.28
N LEU A 6 7.83 3.28 16.91
CA LEU A 6 7.58 4.61 16.38
C LEU A 6 8.94 5.21 15.96
N ASP A 7 9.21 5.22 14.67
CA ASP A 7 10.51 5.61 14.14
C ASP A 7 10.59 7.14 14.16
N SER A 8 11.31 7.68 15.16
CA SER A 8 11.52 9.13 15.35
C SER A 8 12.09 9.84 14.11
N ARG A 9 12.70 9.11 13.17
CA ARG A 9 13.15 9.65 11.88
C ARG A 9 11.99 10.11 10.97
N THR A 10 10.76 9.69 11.28
CA THR A 10 9.53 10.14 10.61
C THR A 10 9.26 11.62 10.90
N ASP A 11 9.51 12.06 12.12
CA ASP A 11 9.36 13.48 12.49
C ASP A 11 10.45 14.32 11.82
N LEU A 12 11.68 13.81 11.72
CA LEU A 12 12.78 14.46 11.01
C LEU A 12 12.50 14.62 9.51
N TYR A 13 11.90 13.60 8.89
CA TYR A 13 11.44 13.68 7.49
C TYR A 13 10.36 14.76 7.32
N SER A 14 9.37 14.79 8.21
CA SER A 14 8.29 15.77 8.16
C SER A 14 8.82 17.20 8.33
N LEU A 15 9.82 17.41 9.19
CA LEU A 15 10.51 18.69 9.31
C LEU A 15 11.25 19.09 8.03
N GLY A 16 11.87 18.14 7.33
CA GLY A 16 12.47 18.39 6.01
C GLY A 16 11.45 18.85 4.97
N VAL A 17 10.23 18.28 4.99
CA VAL A 17 9.13 18.70 4.10
C VAL A 17 8.70 20.13 4.41
N ILE A 18 8.54 20.46 5.71
CA ILE A 18 8.18 21.82 6.15
C ILE A 18 9.27 22.81 5.75
N LEU A 19 10.55 22.47 5.95
CA LEU A 19 11.66 23.34 5.54
C LEU A 19 11.69 23.58 4.04
N TYR A 20 11.50 22.53 3.22
CA TYR A 20 11.38 22.69 1.77
C TYR A 20 10.26 23.67 1.40
N GLU A 21 9.10 23.54 2.04
CA GLU A 21 7.96 24.42 1.80
C GLU A 21 8.25 25.86 2.25
N MET A 22 8.92 26.07 3.39
CA MET A 22 9.34 27.40 3.84
C MET A 22 10.32 28.05 2.87
N LEU A 23 11.27 27.28 2.32
CA LEU A 23 12.28 27.78 1.38
C LEU A 23 11.71 28.11 0.00
N THR A 24 10.71 27.36 -0.47
CA THR A 24 10.21 27.44 -1.86
C THR A 24 8.79 28.02 -1.98
N GLY A 25 8.06 28.15 -0.87
CA GLY A 25 6.64 28.47 -0.84
C GLY A 25 5.72 27.38 -1.40
N ARG A 26 6.25 26.16 -1.60
CA ARG A 26 5.52 25.04 -2.23
C ARG A 26 5.95 23.72 -1.56
N VAL A 27 5.00 22.81 -1.33
CA VAL A 27 5.35 21.44 -0.94
C VAL A 27 6.22 20.73 -1.99
N PRO A 28 7.13 19.81 -1.58
CA PRO A 28 8.02 19.11 -2.49
C PRO A 28 7.29 18.18 -3.47
N PHE A 29 6.15 17.61 -3.05
CA PHE A 29 5.37 16.70 -3.87
C PHE A 29 3.92 17.16 -3.98
N LYS A 30 3.48 17.40 -5.22
CA LYS A 30 2.08 17.69 -5.56
C LYS A 30 1.49 16.54 -6.37
N GLY A 31 0.20 16.32 -6.27
CA GLY A 31 -0.51 15.31 -7.02
C GLY A 31 -2.02 15.57 -7.03
N GLU A 32 -2.71 14.91 -7.94
CA GLU A 32 -4.17 15.06 -8.12
C GLU A 32 -4.97 14.33 -7.03
N SER A 33 -4.32 13.46 -6.27
CA SER A 33 -4.91 12.72 -5.15
C SER A 33 -3.91 12.51 -4.01
N ALA A 34 -4.42 12.31 -2.78
CA ALA A 34 -3.59 12.00 -1.61
C ALA A 34 -2.72 10.75 -1.84
N ILE A 35 -3.22 9.75 -2.59
CA ILE A 35 -2.46 8.55 -2.95
C ILE A 35 -1.29 8.91 -3.86
N SER A 36 -1.51 9.71 -4.91
CA SER A 36 -0.45 10.14 -5.81
C SER A 36 0.64 10.94 -5.09
N ILE A 37 0.26 11.74 -4.08
CA ILE A 37 1.20 12.46 -3.22
C ILE A 37 1.97 11.46 -2.34
N GLY A 38 1.27 10.50 -1.71
CA GLY A 38 1.89 9.44 -0.90
C GLY A 38 2.91 8.61 -1.68
N ILE A 39 2.59 8.21 -2.92
CA ILE A 39 3.53 7.50 -3.80
C ILE A 39 4.78 8.34 -4.06
N LYS A 40 4.62 9.64 -4.35
CA LYS A 40 5.77 10.54 -4.59
C LYS A 40 6.67 10.65 -3.36
N HIS A 41 6.10 10.70 -2.17
CA HIS A 41 6.88 10.66 -0.93
C HIS A 41 7.73 9.38 -0.82
N ILE A 42 7.26 8.24 -1.34
CA ILE A 42 7.95 6.94 -1.31
C ILE A 42 8.99 6.80 -2.43
N THR A 43 8.69 7.26 -3.65
CA THR A 43 9.48 6.88 -4.84
C THR A 43 10.21 8.03 -5.50
N THR A 44 9.75 9.27 -5.34
CA THR A 44 10.25 10.41 -6.10
C THR A 44 11.30 11.17 -5.28
N PRO A 45 12.47 11.50 -5.84
CA PRO A 45 13.43 12.37 -5.16
C PRO A 45 12.87 13.79 -5.02
N PRO A 46 13.27 14.56 -4.00
CA PRO A 46 12.81 15.94 -3.85
C PRO A 46 13.21 16.77 -5.08
N PRO A 47 12.35 17.71 -5.54
CA PRO A 47 12.71 18.57 -6.67
C PRO A 47 13.88 19.50 -6.30
N PRO A 48 14.71 19.90 -7.28
CA PRO A 48 15.82 20.81 -7.03
C PRO A 48 15.30 22.16 -6.51
N LEU A 49 16.03 22.73 -5.56
CA LEU A 49 15.78 24.03 -4.97
C LEU A 49 16.12 25.16 -5.96
N PRO A 50 15.41 26.30 -5.89
CA PRO A 50 15.78 27.51 -6.63
C PRO A 50 17.21 27.96 -6.30
N SER A 51 17.88 28.60 -7.25
CA SER A 51 19.27 29.08 -7.10
C SER A 51 19.50 29.96 -5.87
N THR A 52 18.48 30.73 -5.46
CA THR A 52 18.53 31.61 -4.27
C THR A 52 18.67 30.86 -2.95
N VAL A 53 18.31 29.57 -2.91
CA VAL A 53 18.36 28.72 -1.71
C VAL A 53 19.03 27.37 -2.01
N ALA A 54 19.76 27.26 -3.12
CA ALA A 54 20.40 26.02 -3.57
C ALA A 54 21.43 25.47 -2.56
N HIS A 55 21.96 26.34 -1.69
CA HIS A 55 22.85 25.95 -0.60
C HIS A 55 22.22 24.91 0.35
N PHE A 56 20.89 24.93 0.51
CA PHE A 56 20.17 23.96 1.33
C PHE A 56 19.92 22.61 0.63
N GLN A 57 20.35 22.41 -0.63
CA GLN A 57 20.00 21.23 -1.41
C GLN A 57 20.49 19.94 -0.75
N ALA A 58 21.75 19.90 -0.32
CA ALA A 58 22.33 18.71 0.31
C ALA A 58 21.60 18.34 1.62
N PHE A 59 21.22 19.37 2.40
CA PHE A 59 20.40 19.19 3.59
C PHE A 59 19.03 18.57 3.25
N ILE A 60 18.34 19.15 2.25
CA ILE A 60 17.01 18.68 1.81
C ILE A 60 17.09 17.25 1.27
N ASP A 61 18.09 16.93 0.48
CA ASP A 61 18.28 15.59 -0.10
C ASP A 61 18.45 14.54 0.99
N LYS A 62 19.24 14.84 2.03
CA LYS A 62 19.43 13.95 3.18
C LYS A 62 18.18 13.86 4.06
N ALA A 63 17.52 14.98 4.36
CA ALA A 63 16.30 14.99 5.17
C ALA A 63 15.15 14.21 4.50
N LEU A 64 15.05 14.30 3.17
CA LEU A 64 13.99 13.69 2.36
C LEU A 64 14.42 12.40 1.66
N ALA A 65 15.53 11.79 2.07
CA ALA A 65 16.01 10.52 1.53
C ALA A 65 14.93 9.44 1.66
N LYS A 66 14.79 8.59 0.63
CA LYS A 66 13.73 7.57 0.61
C LYS A 66 14.03 6.46 1.60
N ASP A 67 15.28 6.01 1.63
CA ASP A 67 15.76 5.09 2.66
C ASP A 67 15.84 5.80 4.01
N ARG A 68 15.40 5.14 5.09
CA ARG A 68 15.45 5.68 6.46
C ARG A 68 16.86 5.69 7.04
N ASP A 69 17.77 4.87 6.52
CA ASP A 69 19.14 4.78 7.00
C ASP A 69 20.03 5.84 6.34
N GLU A 70 19.59 6.41 5.20
CA GLU A 70 20.24 7.54 4.54
C GLU A 70 19.83 8.90 5.13
N ARG A 71 18.80 8.93 6.00
CA ARG A 71 18.31 10.15 6.66
C ARG A 71 19.18 10.54 7.86
N PHE A 72 18.88 11.71 8.41
CA PHE A 72 19.33 12.07 9.76
C PHE A 72 18.79 11.07 10.77
N GLN A 73 19.69 10.56 11.60
CA GLN A 73 19.41 9.53 12.59
C GLN A 73 18.91 10.14 13.91
N THR A 74 19.30 11.39 14.17
CA THR A 74 18.95 12.13 15.39
C THR A 74 18.65 13.58 15.08
N GLY A 75 17.89 14.23 15.97
CA GLY A 75 17.66 15.69 15.88
C GLY A 75 18.96 16.50 16.01
N ALA A 76 19.93 16.02 16.79
CA ALA A 76 21.23 16.68 16.92
C ALA A 76 22.01 16.68 15.61
N GLU A 77 22.00 15.56 14.87
CA GLU A 77 22.62 15.48 13.54
C GLU A 77 21.95 16.43 12.54
N LEU A 78 20.61 16.51 12.59
CA LEU A 78 19.86 17.43 11.75
C LEU A 78 20.20 18.89 12.07
N ILE A 79 20.26 19.27 13.35
CA ILE A 79 20.59 20.64 13.76
C ILE A 79 21.98 21.02 13.27
N ALA A 80 22.99 20.18 13.49
CA ALA A 80 24.36 20.46 13.07
C ALA A 80 24.46 20.66 11.54
N ALA A 81 23.77 19.83 10.76
CA ALA A 81 23.75 19.97 9.30
C ALA A 81 22.98 21.21 8.83
N LEU A 82 21.96 21.64 9.59
CA LEU A 82 21.23 22.86 9.28
C LEU A 82 22.04 24.11 9.61
N GLU A 83 22.78 24.11 10.72
CA GLU A 83 23.72 25.18 11.08
C GLU A 83 24.79 25.36 10.01
N GLU A 84 25.40 24.26 9.54
CA GLU A 84 26.35 24.27 8.41
C GLU A 84 25.74 24.88 7.14
N ALA A 85 24.50 24.49 6.80
CA ALA A 85 23.79 25.04 5.65
C ALA A 85 23.44 26.54 5.80
N ILE A 86 23.20 27.02 7.03
CA ILE A 86 22.95 28.45 7.30
C ILE A 86 24.25 29.26 7.23
N GLU A 87 25.36 28.71 7.73
CA GLU A 87 26.67 29.35 7.65
C GLU A 87 27.09 29.55 6.19
N GLY A 88 26.99 28.52 5.36
CA GLY A 88 27.31 28.65 3.95
C GLY A 88 26.32 29.51 3.16
N PHE A 89 25.05 29.61 3.58
CA PHE A 89 24.12 30.63 3.06
C PHE A 89 24.56 32.06 3.40
N SER A 90 25.14 32.26 4.58
CA SER A 90 25.61 33.58 5.06
C SER A 90 26.91 34.02 4.37
N GLU A 91 27.77 33.08 3.99
CA GLU A 91 28.94 33.35 3.14
C GLU A 91 28.53 33.74 1.71
N ASP A 92 27.51 33.08 1.16
CA ASP A 92 26.93 33.40 -0.16
C ASP A 92 26.10 34.70 -0.15
N ASN A 93 25.53 35.09 1.01
CA ASN A 93 24.67 36.26 1.18
C ASN A 93 25.10 37.09 2.41
N ALA A 94 26.25 37.77 2.33
CA ALA A 94 26.73 38.71 3.34
C ALA A 94 25.85 39.99 3.46
N ALA A 95 24.60 39.83 3.89
CA ALA A 95 23.69 40.85 4.37
C ALA A 95 22.77 40.24 5.45
N THR A 96 23.27 40.27 6.67
CA THR A 96 22.76 39.72 7.94
C THR A 96 21.32 40.12 8.30
N VAL A 97 20.52 39.15 8.80
CA VAL A 97 19.52 39.40 9.84
C VAL A 97 19.57 38.28 10.88
N VAL A 98 20.03 38.62 12.09
CA VAL A 98 20.04 37.77 13.28
C VAL A 98 18.67 37.83 13.95
N LEU A 99 18.06 36.68 14.24
CA LEU A 99 16.98 36.58 15.23
C LEU A 99 17.38 35.55 16.29
N SER A 100 17.64 36.06 17.49
CA SER A 100 18.09 35.33 18.67
C SER A 100 16.93 35.14 19.66
N GLY A 101 16.80 33.91 20.18
CA GLY A 101 16.61 33.66 21.62
C GLY A 101 15.20 33.50 22.20
N ASN A 102 14.88 32.24 22.54
CA ASN A 102 14.32 31.72 23.80
C ASN A 102 12.88 32.06 24.24
N ASP A 103 12.09 31.02 24.58
CA ASP A 103 11.70 30.72 25.98
C ASP A 103 10.79 29.47 26.16
N ALA A 104 11.26 28.58 27.05
CA ALA A 104 10.58 27.88 28.15
C ALA A 104 9.37 26.91 27.94
N GLU A 105 9.68 25.61 28.03
CA GLU A 105 9.30 24.66 29.11
C GLU A 105 7.87 24.65 29.71
N ARG A 106 7.16 23.51 29.61
CA ARG A 106 6.24 22.99 30.67
C ARG A 106 5.86 21.50 30.54
N THR A 107 6.59 20.68 31.31
CA THR A 107 6.19 19.61 32.27
C THR A 107 4.94 18.71 32.00
N ILE A 108 5.18 17.39 31.96
CA ILE A 108 4.18 16.30 32.11
C ILE A 108 4.40 15.60 33.47
N PRO A 109 3.37 15.27 34.28
CA PRO A 109 3.53 14.41 35.45
C PRO A 109 3.25 12.93 35.15
N ALA A 110 4.15 12.07 35.63
CA ALA A 110 4.03 10.61 35.65
C ALA A 110 3.36 10.11 36.94
N THR A 111 2.66 8.97 36.90
CA THR A 111 2.30 8.17 38.09
C THR A 111 2.32 6.69 37.71
N GLN A 112 3.19 5.93 38.37
CA GLN A 112 3.19 4.45 38.47
C GLN A 112 2.69 4.06 39.88
N PRO A 113 2.76 2.78 40.30
CA PRO A 113 1.90 1.65 39.95
C PRO A 113 1.23 1.07 41.23
N ASN A 114 0.26 0.16 41.11
CA ASN A 114 -0.07 -0.67 42.28
C ASN A 114 -0.46 -2.11 41.93
N ASP A 115 0.18 -3.01 42.66
CA ASP A 115 0.06 -4.46 42.67
C ASP A 115 -1.27 -4.93 43.28
N SER A 116 -1.77 -6.07 42.82
CA SER A 116 -2.50 -7.04 43.67
C SER A 116 -2.56 -8.43 43.03
N LYS A 117 -2.00 -9.42 43.75
CA LYS A 117 -2.11 -10.87 43.53
C LYS A 117 -3.33 -11.45 44.27
N HIS A 118 -3.54 -12.77 44.08
CA HIS A 118 -4.45 -13.77 44.72
C HIS A 118 -5.62 -14.16 43.80
N GLN A 119 -5.75 -15.33 43.15
CA GLN A 119 -5.41 -16.76 43.36
C GLN A 119 -6.52 -17.61 44.06
N THR A 120 -7.01 -18.59 43.28
CA THR A 120 -7.51 -19.97 43.60
C THR A 120 -8.93 -20.30 44.08
N ALA A 121 -9.35 -21.50 43.61
CA ALA A 121 -10.33 -22.48 44.11
C ALA A 121 -11.57 -22.68 43.19
N VAL A 122 -12.13 -23.86 42.87
CA VAL A 122 -11.93 -25.28 43.26
C VAL A 122 -12.74 -26.15 42.24
N ARG A 123 -12.28 -27.39 41.99
CA ARG A 123 -12.96 -28.48 41.23
C ARG A 123 -13.96 -29.23 42.13
N PRO A 124 -14.99 -29.97 41.64
CA PRO A 124 -14.74 -31.38 41.25
C PRO A 124 -15.67 -31.96 40.16
N ALA A 125 -15.40 -33.23 39.85
CA ALA A 125 -15.85 -34.02 38.70
C ALA A 125 -16.99 -35.02 39.02
N LYS A 126 -17.63 -35.57 37.98
CA LYS A 126 -18.21 -36.94 38.02
C LYS A 126 -18.29 -37.58 36.63
N LYS A 127 -17.99 -38.88 36.59
CA LYS A 127 -17.97 -39.81 35.44
C LYS A 127 -19.27 -40.64 35.42
N THR A 128 -19.68 -41.13 34.25
CA THR A 128 -20.27 -42.49 34.10
C THR A 128 -20.18 -43.02 32.65
N ARG A 129 -19.87 -44.31 32.55
CA ARG A 129 -19.81 -45.26 31.40
C ARG A 129 -21.26 -45.64 30.98
N ALA A 130 -21.63 -46.31 29.88
CA ALA A 130 -21.02 -47.38 29.08
C ALA A 130 -21.71 -47.58 27.70
N LYS A 131 -21.12 -48.50 26.91
CA LYS A 131 -21.33 -49.02 25.53
C LYS A 131 -22.74 -49.50 25.15
N THR A 132 -23.01 -49.75 23.84
CA THR A 132 -23.37 -51.05 23.19
C THR A 132 -23.50 -50.92 21.64
N THR A 133 -23.66 -52.04 20.93
CA THR A 133 -23.10 -52.59 19.66
C THR A 133 -23.83 -52.43 18.30
N ASN A 134 -23.02 -52.49 17.22
CA ASN A 134 -23.04 -53.18 15.89
C ASN A 134 -24.30 -53.55 15.05
N ARG A 135 -24.02 -53.53 13.71
CA ARG A 135 -24.51 -54.33 12.54
C ARG A 135 -25.50 -53.59 11.61
N VAL A 136 -25.54 -53.74 10.27
CA VAL A 136 -24.96 -54.67 9.27
C VAL A 136 -24.80 -53.91 7.93
N VAL A 137 -23.78 -54.29 7.16
CA VAL A 137 -23.49 -53.86 5.78
C VAL A 137 -24.39 -54.61 4.78
N GLY A 138 -24.95 -53.91 3.79
CA GLY A 138 -25.67 -54.56 2.71
C GLY A 138 -26.32 -53.61 1.69
N LEU A 139 -25.67 -52.52 1.27
CA LEU A 139 -26.19 -51.69 0.17
C LEU A 139 -25.13 -50.75 -0.48
N TRP A 140 -23.94 -51.23 -0.87
CA TRP A 140 -22.87 -50.36 -1.41
C TRP A 140 -22.25 -50.75 -2.76
N ILE A 141 -22.85 -51.66 -3.53
CA ILE A 141 -22.24 -52.02 -4.83
C ILE A 141 -22.75 -51.16 -6.00
N ALA A 142 -23.96 -50.57 -5.94
CA ALA A 142 -24.48 -49.71 -7.01
C ALA A 142 -24.07 -48.22 -6.88
N ALA A 143 -23.77 -47.74 -5.67
CA ALA A 143 -23.33 -46.35 -5.45
C ALA A 143 -21.82 -46.16 -5.71
N GLY A 144 -21.04 -47.24 -5.79
CA GLY A 144 -19.58 -47.17 -6.02
C GLY A 144 -19.20 -46.68 -7.43
N LEU A 145 -19.98 -47.03 -8.46
CA LEU A 145 -19.66 -46.65 -9.85
C LEU A 145 -20.14 -45.24 -10.22
N ALA A 146 -21.23 -44.76 -9.63
CA ALA A 146 -21.65 -43.36 -9.78
C ALA A 146 -20.74 -42.39 -9.01
N ALA A 147 -20.17 -42.83 -7.86
CA ALA A 147 -19.18 -42.05 -7.12
C ALA A 147 -17.84 -41.95 -7.86
N LEU A 148 -17.40 -42.99 -8.58
CA LEU A 148 -16.15 -42.95 -9.35
C LEU A 148 -16.23 -42.05 -10.60
N ALA A 149 -17.39 -41.96 -11.26
CA ALA A 149 -17.58 -41.03 -12.38
C ALA A 149 -17.68 -39.56 -11.91
N LEU A 150 -18.28 -39.31 -10.74
CA LEU A 150 -18.32 -37.98 -10.12
C LEU A 150 -16.98 -37.57 -9.50
N LEU A 151 -16.14 -38.52 -9.06
CA LEU A 151 -14.79 -38.24 -8.58
C LEU A 151 -13.79 -38.02 -9.72
N ALA A 152 -13.96 -38.68 -10.88
CA ALA A 152 -13.14 -38.41 -12.06
C ALA A 152 -13.55 -37.11 -12.78
N GLY A 153 -14.85 -36.85 -12.97
CA GLY A 153 -15.36 -35.64 -13.60
C GLY A 153 -15.31 -34.39 -12.70
N GLY A 154 -15.65 -34.56 -11.42
CA GLY A 154 -15.48 -33.50 -10.41
C GLY A 154 -14.01 -33.24 -10.10
N GLY A 155 -13.16 -34.27 -10.18
CA GLY A 155 -11.71 -34.12 -10.03
C GLY A 155 -11.11 -33.19 -11.07
N TRP A 156 -11.46 -33.33 -12.36
CA TRP A 156 -10.94 -32.46 -13.42
C TRP A 156 -11.45 -31.01 -13.29
N TYR A 157 -12.76 -30.82 -13.07
CA TYR A 157 -13.35 -29.47 -12.92
C TYR A 157 -12.88 -28.75 -11.64
N PHE A 158 -12.53 -29.50 -10.59
CA PHE A 158 -12.02 -28.95 -9.34
C PHE A 158 -10.48 -28.83 -9.31
N LEU A 159 -9.74 -29.61 -10.10
CA LEU A 159 -8.28 -29.43 -10.27
C LEU A 159 -7.95 -28.23 -11.16
N GLU A 160 -8.74 -27.97 -12.21
CA GLU A 160 -8.53 -26.79 -13.08
C GLU A 160 -8.91 -25.49 -12.34
N ASN A 161 -9.90 -25.54 -11.43
CA ASN A 161 -10.42 -24.37 -10.71
C ASN A 161 -9.85 -24.19 -9.28
N LYS A 162 -8.90 -25.02 -8.83
CA LYS A 162 -8.16 -24.88 -7.57
C LYS A 162 -6.66 -25.20 -7.69
N SER A 163 -6.00 -24.70 -8.73
CA SER A 163 -4.54 -24.52 -8.66
C SER A 163 -4.11 -23.55 -7.53
N GLY A 164 -5.05 -22.82 -6.90
CA GLY A 164 -4.78 -21.89 -5.81
C GLY A 164 -4.57 -22.48 -4.39
N THR A 165 -4.68 -23.80 -4.14
CA THR A 165 -4.66 -24.31 -2.74
C THR A 165 -3.40 -25.08 -2.34
N LEU A 166 -2.53 -25.49 -3.27
CA LEU A 166 -1.22 -26.10 -2.93
C LEU A 166 -0.01 -25.15 -3.05
N GLN A 167 -0.23 -23.89 -3.41
CA GLN A 167 0.80 -22.83 -3.40
C GLN A 167 0.91 -22.10 -2.05
N SER A 168 0.20 -22.59 -1.03
CA SER A 168 0.09 -21.98 0.31
C SER A 168 1.27 -22.27 1.25
N LEU A 169 2.25 -23.09 0.83
CA LEU A 169 3.47 -23.36 1.61
C LEU A 169 4.72 -22.64 1.06
N THR A 170 4.57 -21.85 -0.01
CA THR A 170 5.67 -21.04 -0.59
C THR A 170 5.20 -19.68 -1.11
N SER A 171 4.06 -19.15 -0.64
CA SER A 171 3.64 -17.80 -1.04
C SER A 171 4.65 -16.78 -0.52
N PRO A 172 5.27 -15.95 -1.38
CA PRO A 172 6.29 -14.98 -0.99
C PRO A 172 5.73 -13.81 -0.15
N LEU A 173 4.39 -13.73 -0.02
CA LEU A 173 3.70 -12.69 0.73
C LEU A 173 3.69 -12.99 2.24
N ASN A 174 4.05 -12.00 3.05
CA ASN A 174 3.87 -12.05 4.50
C ASN A 174 2.38 -11.92 4.92
N ALA A 175 2.09 -12.03 6.22
CA ALA A 175 0.70 -12.02 6.72
C ALA A 175 -0.06 -10.72 6.39
N GLU A 176 0.61 -9.57 6.47
CA GLU A 176 0.00 -8.26 6.20
C GLU A 176 -0.21 -8.04 4.70
N GLU A 177 0.75 -8.46 3.88
CA GLU A 177 0.65 -8.39 2.42
C GLU A 177 -0.47 -9.28 1.89
N ARG A 178 -0.65 -10.47 2.46
CA ARG A 178 -1.80 -11.34 2.16
C ARG A 178 -3.12 -10.68 2.53
N GLN A 179 -3.16 -9.94 3.64
CA GLN A 179 -4.35 -9.20 4.05
C GLN A 179 -4.66 -8.06 3.07
N LEU A 180 -3.65 -7.30 2.63
CA LEU A 180 -3.83 -6.25 1.61
C LEU A 180 -4.34 -6.83 0.29
N LEU A 181 -3.77 -7.95 -0.17
CA LEU A 181 -4.23 -8.63 -1.37
C LEU A 181 -5.69 -9.10 -1.24
N ALA A 182 -6.04 -9.72 -0.11
CA ALA A 182 -7.41 -10.15 0.15
C ALA A 182 -8.41 -8.98 0.19
N GLN A 183 -8.02 -7.85 0.79
CA GLN A 183 -8.85 -6.63 0.81
C GLN A 183 -9.01 -6.03 -0.59
N ALA A 184 -7.97 -6.06 -1.41
CA ALA A 184 -8.05 -5.64 -2.80
C ALA A 184 -9.03 -6.49 -3.60
N GLU A 185 -8.94 -7.81 -3.48
CA GLU A 185 -9.80 -8.76 -4.20
C GLU A 185 -11.26 -8.60 -3.77
N LEU A 186 -11.53 -8.53 -2.47
CA LEU A 186 -12.87 -8.25 -1.95
C LEU A 186 -13.42 -6.92 -2.47
N ALA A 187 -12.62 -5.84 -2.47
CA ALA A 187 -13.05 -4.55 -2.99
C ALA A 187 -13.36 -4.60 -4.49
N ALA A 188 -12.59 -5.36 -5.27
CA ALA A 188 -12.84 -5.54 -6.69
C ALA A 188 -14.13 -6.35 -6.96
N GLU A 189 -14.38 -7.41 -6.19
CA GLU A 189 -15.63 -8.19 -6.26
C GLU A 189 -16.86 -7.33 -5.97
N GLU A 190 -16.73 -6.39 -5.04
CA GLU A 190 -17.79 -5.44 -4.69
C GLU A 190 -17.87 -4.23 -5.65
N GLY A 191 -17.11 -4.23 -6.75
CA GLY A 191 -17.09 -3.17 -7.76
C GLY A 191 -16.40 -1.87 -7.32
N ARG A 192 -15.75 -1.87 -6.15
CA ARG A 192 -15.01 -0.72 -5.62
C ARG A 192 -13.60 -0.69 -6.19
N TYR A 193 -13.50 -0.39 -7.48
CA TYR A 193 -12.21 -0.44 -8.15
C TYR A 193 -11.29 0.74 -7.79
N TYR A 194 -11.80 1.96 -7.80
CA TYR A 194 -11.04 3.20 -7.49
C TYR A 194 -11.78 4.14 -6.52
N SER A 195 -12.99 3.77 -6.07
CA SER A 195 -13.86 4.56 -5.20
C SER A 195 -14.54 3.65 -4.17
N PRO A 196 -14.75 4.10 -2.91
CA PRO A 196 -14.38 5.40 -2.35
C PRO A 196 -12.87 5.48 -2.04
N PRO A 197 -12.31 6.69 -1.89
CA PRO A 197 -10.89 6.87 -1.56
C PRO A 197 -10.50 6.14 -0.27
N GLY A 198 -9.34 5.47 -0.27
CA GLY A 198 -8.83 4.76 0.91
C GLY A 198 -9.48 3.41 1.20
N ASN A 199 -10.52 3.00 0.46
CA ASN A 199 -11.15 1.69 0.62
C ASN A 199 -11.64 1.14 -0.74
N ASN A 200 -10.68 0.87 -1.62
CA ASN A 200 -10.93 0.36 -2.96
C ASN A 200 -9.76 -0.53 -3.42
N ALA A 201 -9.99 -1.31 -4.48
CA ALA A 201 -9.01 -2.28 -5.00
C ALA A 201 -7.67 -1.62 -5.36
N GLN A 202 -7.70 -0.47 -6.06
CA GLN A 202 -6.50 0.26 -6.45
C GLN A 202 -5.68 0.71 -5.23
N PHE A 203 -6.34 1.21 -4.18
CA PHE A 203 -5.70 1.64 -2.95
C PHE A 203 -4.92 0.50 -2.30
N TYR A 204 -5.57 -0.66 -2.11
CA TYR A 204 -4.94 -1.82 -1.48
C TYR A 204 -3.81 -2.40 -2.33
N LEU A 205 -3.99 -2.50 -3.65
CA LEU A 205 -2.96 -3.03 -4.56
C LEU A 205 -1.76 -2.08 -4.68
N THR A 206 -1.99 -0.77 -4.70
CA THR A 206 -0.89 0.19 -4.76
C THR A 206 -0.10 0.21 -3.45
N ALA A 207 -0.78 0.09 -2.31
CA ALA A 207 -0.11 -0.10 -1.02
C ALA A 207 0.72 -1.40 -0.98
N LEU A 208 0.18 -2.49 -1.53
CA LEU A 208 0.89 -3.75 -1.66
C LEU A 208 2.12 -3.63 -2.58
N MET A 209 1.98 -3.00 -3.75
CA MET A 209 3.07 -2.76 -4.69
C MET A 209 4.17 -1.86 -4.12
N ALA A 210 3.81 -0.86 -3.32
CA ALA A 210 4.78 0.02 -2.66
C ALA A 210 5.64 -0.73 -1.64
N ARG A 211 5.07 -1.75 -0.99
CA ARG A 211 5.76 -2.56 0.01
C ARG A 211 6.61 -3.67 -0.60
N ASN A 212 6.07 -4.34 -1.60
CA ASN A 212 6.77 -5.44 -2.28
C ASN A 212 6.61 -5.32 -3.80
N PRO A 213 7.41 -4.46 -4.46
CA PRO A 213 7.31 -4.22 -5.90
C PRO A 213 7.62 -5.45 -6.77
N HIS A 214 8.34 -6.42 -6.21
CA HIS A 214 8.76 -7.64 -6.91
C HIS A 214 7.80 -8.81 -6.69
N SER A 215 6.73 -8.63 -5.90
CA SER A 215 5.74 -9.68 -5.67
C SER A 215 5.01 -10.05 -6.95
N THR A 216 5.12 -11.33 -7.35
CA THR A 216 4.42 -11.89 -8.51
C THR A 216 2.91 -11.79 -8.35
N ASP A 217 2.40 -12.04 -7.13
CA ASP A 217 0.98 -12.01 -6.83
C ASP A 217 0.43 -10.59 -6.86
N ALA A 218 1.18 -9.62 -6.33
CA ALA A 218 0.81 -8.21 -6.37
C ALA A 218 0.80 -7.67 -7.81
N LYS A 219 1.84 -8.00 -8.60
CA LYS A 219 1.91 -7.67 -10.04
C LYS A 219 0.74 -8.28 -10.80
N ALA A 220 0.45 -9.56 -10.60
CA ALA A 220 -0.67 -10.22 -11.25
C ALA A 220 -2.01 -9.57 -10.88
N ALA A 221 -2.19 -9.19 -9.61
CA ALA A 221 -3.42 -8.54 -9.15
C ALA A 221 -3.59 -7.11 -9.71
N ILE A 222 -2.55 -6.28 -9.74
CA ILE A 222 -2.64 -4.93 -10.30
C ILE A 222 -2.81 -4.96 -11.83
N THR A 223 -2.21 -5.94 -12.52
CA THR A 223 -2.46 -6.18 -13.94
C THR A 223 -3.91 -6.60 -14.21
N ARG A 224 -4.50 -7.47 -13.38
CA ARG A 224 -5.94 -7.81 -13.47
C ARG A 224 -6.82 -6.58 -13.29
N LEU A 225 -6.54 -5.73 -12.31
CA LEU A 225 -7.27 -4.49 -12.09
C LEU A 225 -7.15 -3.53 -13.29
N PHE A 226 -5.95 -3.39 -13.86
CA PHE A 226 -5.73 -2.58 -15.06
C PHE A 226 -6.56 -3.09 -16.25
N ALA A 227 -6.56 -4.41 -16.49
CA ALA A 227 -7.41 -5.02 -17.51
C ALA A 227 -8.91 -4.78 -17.26
N THR A 228 -9.35 -4.81 -16.00
CA THR A 228 -10.72 -4.42 -15.64
C THR A 228 -11.03 -2.97 -16.04
N TYR A 229 -10.12 -2.02 -15.82
CA TYR A 229 -10.31 -0.64 -16.27
C TYR A 229 -10.44 -0.52 -17.79
N LEU A 230 -9.65 -1.27 -18.55
CA LEU A 230 -9.75 -1.24 -20.01
C LEU A 230 -11.08 -1.79 -20.49
N ASN A 231 -11.54 -2.92 -19.93
CA ASN A 231 -12.82 -3.52 -20.27
C ASN A 231 -13.99 -2.60 -19.92
N GLU A 232 -13.98 -1.99 -18.73
CA GLU A 232 -14.99 -1.02 -18.31
C GLU A 232 -15.02 0.23 -19.20
N ALA A 233 -13.85 0.68 -19.65
CA ALA A 233 -13.74 1.79 -20.60
C ALA A 233 -14.31 1.41 -21.98
N GLU A 234 -13.96 0.23 -22.50
CA GLU A 234 -14.45 -0.30 -23.77
C GLU A 234 -15.97 -0.44 -23.77
N GLN A 235 -16.55 -1.05 -22.73
CA GLN A 235 -18.00 -1.15 -22.57
C GLN A 235 -18.67 0.23 -22.49
N ALA A 236 -18.03 1.19 -21.80
CA ALA A 236 -18.55 2.55 -21.71
C ALA A 236 -18.49 3.28 -23.07
N ILE A 237 -17.45 3.08 -23.88
CA ILE A 237 -17.36 3.62 -25.25
C ILE A 237 -18.47 3.00 -26.12
N ALA A 238 -18.61 1.68 -26.12
CA ALA A 238 -19.65 0.98 -26.86
C ALA A 238 -21.07 1.42 -26.45
N GLY A 239 -21.26 1.74 -25.17
CA GLY A 239 -22.50 2.30 -24.62
C GLY A 239 -22.68 3.81 -24.80
N ASN A 240 -21.79 4.49 -25.55
CA ASN A 240 -21.77 5.93 -25.76
C ASN A 240 -21.73 6.78 -24.46
N ASN A 241 -21.14 6.22 -23.39
CA ASN A 241 -20.94 6.88 -22.11
C ASN A 241 -19.48 7.33 -21.95
N LEU A 242 -19.10 8.35 -22.71
CA LEU A 242 -17.72 8.82 -22.78
C LEU A 242 -17.18 9.34 -21.43
N ARG A 243 -18.04 9.90 -20.57
CA ARG A 243 -17.63 10.32 -19.21
C ARG A 243 -17.17 9.14 -18.36
N ARG A 244 -17.90 8.01 -18.41
CA ARG A 244 -17.51 6.78 -17.71
C ARG A 244 -16.24 6.20 -18.32
N ALA A 245 -16.14 6.18 -19.65
CA ALA A 245 -14.94 5.72 -20.33
C ALA A 245 -13.70 6.52 -19.89
N ASP A 246 -13.79 7.85 -19.90
CA ASP A 246 -12.70 8.74 -19.45
C ASP A 246 -12.31 8.49 -18.00
N ALA A 247 -13.26 8.27 -17.11
CA ALA A 247 -12.97 7.96 -15.71
C ALA A 247 -12.08 6.71 -15.60
N PHE A 248 -12.44 5.61 -16.28
CA PHE A 248 -11.67 4.38 -16.26
C PHE A 248 -10.31 4.49 -16.97
N LEU A 249 -10.25 5.14 -18.13
CA LEU A 249 -8.99 5.37 -18.86
C LEU A 249 -8.01 6.22 -18.05
N ASN A 250 -8.52 7.21 -17.30
CA ASN A 250 -7.71 8.04 -16.43
C ASN A 250 -7.18 7.26 -15.22
N GLN A 251 -8.00 6.40 -14.60
CA GLN A 251 -7.51 5.52 -13.52
C GLN A 251 -6.48 4.51 -14.03
N GLY A 252 -6.71 3.90 -15.19
CA GLY A 252 -5.73 3.03 -15.85
C GLY A 252 -4.39 3.75 -16.07
N SER A 253 -4.43 4.98 -16.56
CA SER A 253 -3.22 5.78 -16.78
C SER A 253 -2.39 6.03 -15.52
N GLN A 254 -3.01 6.04 -14.33
CA GLN A 254 -2.30 6.28 -13.07
C GLN A 254 -1.48 5.08 -12.60
N ILE A 255 -1.77 3.87 -13.10
CA ILE A 255 -1.10 2.64 -12.65
C ILE A 255 -0.24 2.00 -13.73
N THR A 256 -0.06 2.63 -14.90
CA THR A 256 0.74 2.07 -16.02
C THR A 256 2.18 1.76 -15.64
N PHE A 257 2.73 2.47 -14.66
CA PHE A 257 4.08 2.22 -14.13
C PHE A 257 4.26 0.78 -13.61
N TYR A 258 3.19 0.17 -13.09
CA TYR A 258 3.21 -1.18 -12.54
C TYR A 258 2.91 -2.28 -13.57
N ILE A 259 2.65 -1.91 -14.83
CA ILE A 259 2.17 -2.83 -15.86
C ILE A 259 3.31 -3.23 -16.80
N ASP A 260 3.75 -4.47 -16.66
CA ASP A 260 4.79 -5.09 -17.49
C ASP A 260 4.20 -5.79 -18.75
N ASP A 261 3.06 -5.31 -19.26
CA ASP A 261 2.32 -5.90 -20.39
C ASP A 261 2.13 -4.86 -21.52
N GLN A 262 2.87 -5.04 -22.62
CA GLN A 262 2.85 -4.11 -23.75
C GLN A 262 1.54 -4.14 -24.54
N GLU A 263 0.82 -5.26 -24.53
CA GLU A 263 -0.45 -5.40 -25.22
C GLU A 263 -1.51 -4.55 -24.52
N LEU A 264 -1.62 -4.70 -23.20
CA LEU A 264 -2.55 -3.90 -22.39
C LEU A 264 -2.25 -2.39 -22.46
N LEU A 265 -0.97 -2.00 -22.41
CA LEU A 265 -0.58 -0.59 -22.57
C LEU A 265 -0.92 -0.04 -23.96
N THR A 266 -0.85 -0.88 -24.99
CA THR A 266 -1.26 -0.51 -26.35
C THR A 266 -2.77 -0.40 -26.47
N GLN A 267 -3.52 -1.30 -25.83
CA GLN A 267 -4.97 -1.25 -25.75
C GLN A 267 -5.46 0.03 -25.05
N LEU A 268 -4.82 0.45 -23.95
CA LEU A 268 -5.12 1.74 -23.31
C LEU A 268 -5.01 2.92 -24.28
N ARG A 269 -3.93 2.96 -25.09
CA ARG A 269 -3.73 4.01 -26.11
C ARG A 269 -4.80 3.94 -27.20
N HIS A 270 -5.14 2.75 -27.66
CA HIS A 270 -6.19 2.53 -28.66
C HIS A 270 -7.55 3.04 -28.14
N LEU A 271 -8.00 2.58 -26.97
CA LEU A 271 -9.27 3.00 -26.38
C LEU A 271 -9.34 4.51 -26.14
N ARG A 272 -8.22 5.15 -25.76
CA ARG A 272 -8.16 6.60 -25.63
C ARG A 272 -8.34 7.31 -26.97
N ASN A 273 -7.74 6.81 -28.04
CA ASN A 273 -7.93 7.36 -29.38
C ASN A 273 -9.37 7.17 -29.87
N GLU A 274 -9.95 6.00 -29.62
CA GLU A 274 -11.34 5.68 -29.96
C GLU A 274 -12.33 6.57 -29.21
N ALA A 275 -12.16 6.72 -27.89
CA ALA A 275 -12.97 7.64 -27.08
C ALA A 275 -12.84 9.10 -27.56
N ASN A 276 -11.66 9.52 -27.99
CA ASN A 276 -11.46 10.84 -28.58
C ASN A 276 -12.17 10.99 -29.92
N ALA A 277 -12.12 9.98 -30.78
CA ALA A 277 -12.79 9.98 -32.08
C ALA A 277 -14.31 10.02 -31.94
N ALA A 278 -14.87 9.27 -30.98
CA ALA A 278 -16.31 9.24 -30.71
C ALA A 278 -16.89 10.58 -30.20
N ARG A 279 -16.06 11.58 -29.88
CA ARG A 279 -16.51 12.93 -29.51
C ARG A 279 -16.85 13.82 -30.70
N TYR A 280 -16.38 13.47 -31.90
CA TYR A 280 -16.50 14.28 -33.12
C TYR A 280 -17.41 13.59 -34.13
#